data_AF-A0A8H6R5Y6-F1
#
_entry.id   AF-A0A8H6R5Y6-F1
#
_cell.length_a   1.000
_cell.length_b   1.000
_cell.length_c   1.000
_cell.angle_alpha   90.00
_cell.angle_beta   90.00
_cell.angle_gamma   90.00
#
_symmetry.space_group_name_H-M   'P 1'
#
loop_
_entity.id
_entity.type
_entity.pdbx_description
1 polymer ?
#
loop_
_entity_poly.entity_id
_entity_poly.type
_entity_poly.pdbx_seq_one_letter_code
_entity_poly.pdbx_strand_id
1 'polypeptide(L)'
;MSSFLAGLFKSAPQTPEFAPQFPYAIENNPYQCKRTWPPDFTQLSQKHQFRLERRYRRRAKLKWARPNWTKGVKLAQWGSIVFVCVYGVLYLDVGNGQTPFDGIRQAYKEQFAGHARARDRSADDASPAARQAS
;
A
#
# COMPACT_ATOMS: atom_id res chain seq x y z
N MET A 1 -6.49 -1.34 22.11
CA MET A 1 -7.18 -1.92 20.93
C MET A 1 -7.19 -0.89 19.80
N SER A 2 -6.17 -0.88 18.92
CA SER A 2 -6.21 -0.25 17.58
C SER A 2 -4.79 -0.11 17.01
N SER A 3 -4.24 -1.21 16.45
CA SER A 3 -2.98 -1.18 15.70
C SER A 3 -3.06 -1.94 14.37
N PHE A 4 -4.27 -2.10 13.82
CA PHE A 4 -4.49 -2.88 12.59
C PHE A 4 -4.29 -2.09 11.28
N LEU A 5 -4.18 -0.75 11.32
CA LEU A 5 -4.08 0.09 10.12
C LEU A 5 -2.69 0.71 9.89
N ALA A 6 -1.74 0.57 10.83
CA ALA A 6 -0.42 1.19 10.74
C ALA A 6 0.58 0.43 9.83
N GLY A 7 0.28 -0.80 9.42
CA GLY A 7 1.17 -1.66 8.62
C GLY A 7 0.95 -1.61 7.11
N LEU A 8 -0.06 -0.87 6.62
CA LEU A 8 -0.56 -1.10 5.26
C LEU A 8 0.32 -0.48 4.16
N PHE A 9 1.02 0.61 4.44
CA PHE A 9 1.96 1.21 3.49
C PHE A 9 3.15 1.82 4.24
N LYS A 10 4.34 1.34 3.89
CA LYS A 10 5.67 1.78 4.34
C LYS A 10 6.13 1.16 5.67
N SER A 11 6.92 0.11 5.52
CA SER A 11 8.20 0.10 6.20
C SER A 11 9.27 0.01 5.12
N ALA A 12 10.15 1.02 5.07
CA ALA A 12 11.51 0.70 4.65
C ALA A 12 11.97 -0.46 5.54
N PRO A 13 12.77 -1.43 5.05
CA PRO A 13 13.42 -2.34 5.98
C PRO A 13 14.08 -1.44 7.03
N GLN A 14 13.70 -1.59 8.30
CA GLN A 14 14.37 -0.89 9.38
C GLN A 14 15.85 -1.19 9.17
N THR A 15 16.67 -0.16 8.97
CA THR A 15 18.11 -0.35 9.05
C THR A 15 18.34 -1.00 10.40
N PRO A 16 18.92 -2.22 10.45
CA PRO A 16 19.15 -2.87 11.74
C PRO A 16 19.94 -1.88 12.59
N GLU A 17 19.40 -1.54 13.76
CA GLU A 17 20.05 -0.58 14.67
C GLU A 17 21.46 -1.07 15.04
N PHE A 18 21.63 -2.39 15.04
CA PHE A 18 22.92 -3.04 15.07
C PHE A 18 23.57 -3.01 13.69
N ALA A 19 24.45 -2.03 13.46
CA ALA A 19 25.42 -2.13 12.39
C ALA A 19 26.19 -3.46 12.57
N PRO A 20 26.35 -4.30 11.53
CA PRO A 20 27.10 -5.53 11.67
C PRO A 20 28.51 -5.21 12.19
N GLN A 21 28.82 -5.64 13.41
CA GLN A 21 30.13 -5.51 14.00
C GLN A 21 31.05 -6.50 13.28
N PHE A 22 31.84 -6.01 12.33
CA PHE A 22 32.83 -6.84 11.66
C PHE A 22 34.00 -7.08 12.62
N PRO A 23 34.44 -8.35 12.81
CA PRO A 23 35.56 -8.67 13.69
C PRO A 23 36.90 -8.15 13.17
N TYR A 24 36.94 -7.66 11.92
CA TYR A 24 38.12 -7.13 11.28
C TYR A 24 37.86 -5.72 10.78
N ALA A 25 38.76 -4.80 11.13
CA ALA A 25 38.89 -3.52 10.46
C ALA A 25 39.51 -3.72 9.06
N ILE A 26 39.39 -2.72 8.17
CA ILE A 26 39.95 -2.76 6.81
C ILE A 26 41.45 -3.11 6.86
N GLU A 27 42.17 -2.57 7.85
CA GLU A 27 43.61 -2.75 8.03
C GLU A 27 44.00 -4.15 8.57
N ASN A 28 43.10 -4.76 9.36
CA ASN A 28 43.36 -5.99 10.13
C ASN A 28 42.72 -7.24 9.50
N ASN A 29 42.13 -7.14 8.31
CA ASN A 29 41.45 -8.25 7.66
C ASN A 29 42.47 -9.21 7.00
N PRO A 30 42.47 -10.52 7.33
CA PRO A 30 43.33 -11.51 6.67
C PRO A 30 43.07 -11.62 5.16
N TYR A 31 41.86 -11.26 4.72
CA TYR A 31 41.46 -11.21 3.32
C TYR A 31 41.41 -9.76 2.84
N GLN A 32 42.55 -9.24 2.39
CA GLN A 32 42.64 -7.87 1.88
C GLN A 32 42.02 -7.75 0.49
N CYS A 33 41.23 -6.71 0.29
CA CYS A 33 40.69 -6.37 -1.02
C CYS A 33 41.84 -5.94 -1.95
N LYS A 34 42.03 -6.63 -3.08
CA LYS A 34 43.02 -6.25 -4.12
C LYS A 34 42.85 -4.80 -4.62
N ARG A 35 41.66 -4.24 -4.46
CA ARG A 35 41.33 -2.85 -4.82
C ARG A 35 40.43 -2.26 -3.74
N THR A 36 40.89 -1.19 -3.11
CA THR A 36 40.12 -0.43 -2.11
C THR A 36 38.89 0.19 -2.76
N TRP A 37 37.75 0.03 -2.10
CA TRP A 37 36.50 0.72 -2.42
C TRP A 37 36.18 1.64 -1.23
N PRO A 38 35.70 2.88 -1.42
CA PRO A 38 35.37 3.56 -2.67
C PRO A 38 36.64 3.96 -3.46
N PRO A 39 36.61 3.96 -4.80
CA PRO A 39 37.70 4.55 -5.56
C PRO A 39 37.72 6.07 -5.37
N ASP A 40 38.90 6.66 -5.27
CA ASP A 40 39.04 8.11 -5.28
C ASP A 40 38.59 8.67 -6.63
N PHE A 41 37.41 9.32 -6.63
CA PHE A 41 36.82 9.83 -7.86
C PHE A 41 37.63 10.96 -8.48
N THR A 42 38.40 11.72 -7.69
CA THR A 42 39.22 12.85 -8.15
C THR A 42 40.41 12.43 -9.01
N GLN A 43 40.95 11.22 -8.79
CA GLN A 43 42.09 10.69 -9.52
C GLN A 43 41.69 9.90 -10.78
N LEU A 44 40.38 9.73 -10.99
CA LEU A 44 39.82 8.92 -12.07
C LEU A 44 39.59 9.76 -13.33
N SER A 45 40.01 9.25 -14.49
CA SER A 45 39.64 9.83 -15.79
C SER A 45 38.11 9.92 -15.94
N GLN A 46 37.63 11.03 -16.50
CA GLN A 46 36.20 11.31 -16.73
C GLN A 46 35.48 10.18 -17.47
N LYS A 47 36.14 9.54 -18.44
CA LYS A 47 35.60 8.37 -19.15
C LYS A 47 35.34 7.19 -18.23
N HIS A 48 36.19 6.98 -17.22
CA HIS A 48 36.01 5.91 -16.24
C HIS A 48 34.90 6.26 -15.23
N GLN A 49 34.84 7.52 -14.78
CA GLN A 49 33.76 8.01 -13.91
C GLN A 49 32.38 7.81 -14.56
N PHE A 50 32.22 8.20 -15.83
CA PHE A 50 30.94 8.03 -16.54
C PHE A 50 30.50 6.55 -16.65
N ARG A 51 31.46 5.63 -16.81
CA ARG A 51 31.16 4.18 -16.81
C ARG A 51 30.66 3.71 -15.44
N LEU A 52 31.27 4.17 -14.36
CA LEU A 52 30.86 3.85 -12.99
C LEU A 52 29.49 4.42 -12.68
N GLU A 53 29.25 5.68 -13.04
CA GLU A 53 27.96 6.34 -12.89
C GLU A 53 26.86 5.59 -13.64
N ARG A 54 27.09 5.24 -14.92
CA ARG A 54 26.13 4.47 -15.72
C ARG A 54 25.83 3.12 -15.08
N ARG A 55 26.84 2.42 -14.54
CA ARG A 55 26.65 1.15 -13.81
C ARG A 55 25.84 1.36 -12.53
N TYR A 56 26.12 2.42 -11.78
CA TYR A 56 25.39 2.78 -10.57
C TYR A 56 23.91 3.06 -10.87
N ARG A 57 23.62 3.96 -11.83
CA ARG A 57 22.25 4.30 -12.24
C ARG A 57 21.45 3.07 -12.67
N ARG A 58 22.06 2.15 -13.43
CA ARG A 58 21.44 0.87 -13.84
C ARG A 58 21.11 -0.02 -12.65
N ARG A 59 22.07 -0.21 -11.73
CA ARG A 59 21.88 -1.03 -10.52
C ARG A 59 20.85 -0.44 -9.57
N ALA A 60 20.85 0.89 -9.43
CA ALA A 60 19.83 1.61 -8.68
C ALA A 60 18.45 1.35 -9.30
N LYS A 61 18.29 1.53 -10.62
CA LYS A 61 17.02 1.24 -11.32
C LYS A 61 16.53 -0.19 -11.05
N LEU A 62 17.41 -1.19 -11.05
CA LEU A 62 17.07 -2.58 -10.74
C LEU A 62 16.66 -2.78 -9.26
N LYS A 63 17.36 -2.15 -8.31
CA LYS A 63 16.96 -2.19 -6.87
C LYS A 63 15.61 -1.51 -6.63
N TRP A 64 15.34 -0.44 -7.38
CA TRP A 64 14.10 0.35 -7.28
C TRP A 64 12.96 -0.21 -8.15
N ALA A 65 13.23 -1.13 -9.07
CA ALA A 65 12.24 -1.93 -9.80
C ALA A 65 11.60 -3.00 -8.89
N ARG A 66 11.16 -2.59 -7.69
CA ARG A 66 10.48 -3.45 -6.71
C ARG A 66 9.29 -4.15 -7.40
N PRO A 67 9.00 -5.42 -7.04
CA PRO A 67 7.97 -6.21 -7.70
C PRO A 67 6.58 -5.63 -7.47
N ASN A 68 6.14 -4.75 -8.36
CA ASN A 68 4.82 -4.11 -8.32
C ASN A 68 3.69 -5.14 -8.38
N TRP A 69 3.93 -6.27 -9.06
CA TRP A 69 3.00 -7.40 -9.11
C TRP A 69 2.63 -7.91 -7.72
N THR A 70 3.60 -8.07 -6.81
CA THR A 70 3.33 -8.53 -5.44
C THR A 70 2.48 -7.55 -4.64
N LYS A 71 2.60 -6.24 -4.91
CA LYS A 71 1.74 -5.23 -4.30
C LYS A 71 0.31 -5.35 -4.83
N GLY A 72 0.15 -5.55 -6.13
CA GLY A 72 -1.16 -5.78 -6.77
C GLY A 72 -1.85 -7.02 -6.22
N VAL A 73 -1.14 -8.15 -6.14
CA VAL A 73 -1.69 -9.40 -5.58
C VAL A 73 -2.06 -9.24 -4.10
N LYS A 74 -1.22 -8.56 -3.30
CA LYS A 74 -1.56 -8.27 -1.90
C LYS A 74 -2.81 -7.41 -1.78
N LEU A 75 -2.95 -6.37 -2.61
CA LEU A 75 -4.13 -5.53 -2.61
C LEU A 75 -5.39 -6.33 -3.00
N ALA A 76 -5.28 -7.18 -4.02
CA ALA A 76 -6.36 -8.07 -4.42
C ALA A 76 -6.72 -9.09 -3.33
N GLN A 77 -5.73 -9.64 -2.62
CA GLN A 77 -5.93 -10.56 -1.50
C GLN A 77 -6.68 -9.88 -0.35
N TRP A 78 -6.24 -8.69 0.08
CA TRP A 78 -6.95 -7.94 1.12
C TRP A 78 -8.34 -7.48 0.65
N GLY A 79 -8.46 -7.07 -0.62
CA GLY A 79 -9.74 -6.72 -1.23
C GLY A 79 -10.72 -7.88 -1.27
N SER A 80 -10.26 -9.10 -1.59
CA SER A 80 -11.13 -10.28 -1.62
C SER A 80 -11.57 -10.71 -0.22
N ILE A 81 -10.67 -10.64 0.77
CA ILE A 81 -11.02 -10.91 2.18
C ILE A 81 -12.09 -9.93 2.66
N VAL A 82 -11.88 -8.62 2.47
CA VAL A 82 -12.85 -7.60 2.87
C VAL A 82 -14.18 -7.79 2.14
N PHE A 83 -14.14 -8.09 0.83
CA PHE A 83 -15.34 -8.33 0.03
C PHE A 83 -16.17 -9.50 0.59
N VAL A 84 -15.55 -10.64 0.89
CA VAL A 84 -16.24 -11.81 1.46
C VAL A 84 -16.79 -11.50 2.85
N CYS A 85 -16.04 -10.79 3.71
CA CYS A 85 -16.53 -10.39 5.03
C CYS A 85 -17.75 -9.48 4.94
N VAL A 86 -17.73 -8.46 4.06
CA VAL A 86 -18.87 -7.55 3.87
C VAL A 86 -20.08 -8.30 3.31
N TYR A 87 -19.90 -9.19 2.34
CA TYR A 87 -20.97 -10.03 1.81
C TYR A 87 -21.58 -10.93 2.89
N GLY A 88 -20.74 -11.58 3.71
CA GLY A 88 -21.17 -12.41 4.84
C GLY A 88 -22.02 -11.64 5.85
N VAL A 89 -21.60 -10.43 6.20
CA VAL A 89 -22.32 -9.60 7.18
C VAL A 89 -23.63 -9.05 6.60
N LEU A 90 -23.62 -8.52 5.37
CA LEU A 90 -24.76 -7.77 4.83
C LEU A 90 -25.78 -8.61 4.06
N TYR A 91 -25.35 -9.66 3.36
CA TYR A 91 -26.17 -10.32 2.35
C TYR A 91 -26.32 -11.84 2.54
N LEU A 92 -25.42 -12.49 3.27
CA LEU A 92 -25.48 -13.94 3.47
C LEU A 92 -26.61 -14.32 4.45
N ASP A 93 -27.75 -14.72 3.92
CA ASP A 93 -28.84 -15.28 4.73
C ASP A 93 -28.63 -16.79 4.93
N VAL A 94 -28.25 -17.17 6.15
CA VAL A 94 -28.12 -18.57 6.55
C VAL A 94 -29.48 -18.95 7.12
N GLY A 95 -30.35 -19.51 6.28
CA GLY A 95 -31.81 -19.61 6.45
C GLY A 95 -32.39 -20.35 7.66
N ASN A 96 -31.71 -20.37 8.80
CA ASN A 96 -32.14 -20.97 10.06
C ASN A 96 -31.98 -19.97 11.22
N GLY A 97 -32.88 -18.97 11.31
CA GLY A 97 -33.05 -18.10 12.49
C GLY A 97 -32.52 -16.66 12.37
N GLN A 98 -32.71 -15.86 13.43
CA GLN A 98 -32.15 -14.50 13.51
C GLN A 98 -30.63 -14.58 13.52
N THR A 99 -29.98 -14.03 12.50
CA THR A 99 -28.53 -13.98 12.43
C THR A 99 -28.01 -12.84 13.33
N PRO A 100 -26.83 -12.98 13.97
CA PRO A 100 -26.28 -11.92 14.83
C PRO A 100 -26.00 -10.60 14.09
N PHE A 101 -26.07 -10.60 12.75
CA PHE A 101 -25.84 -9.44 11.90
C PHE A 101 -27.12 -8.79 11.39
N ASP A 102 -28.31 -9.28 11.76
CA ASP A 102 -29.59 -8.75 11.26
C ASP A 102 -29.81 -7.28 11.63
N GLY A 103 -29.41 -6.86 12.83
CA GLY A 103 -29.45 -5.46 13.23
C GLY A 103 -28.55 -4.56 12.37
N ILE A 104 -27.38 -5.05 11.98
CA ILE A 104 -26.44 -4.33 11.09
C ILE A 104 -27.05 -4.20 9.68
N ARG A 105 -27.70 -5.26 9.18
CA ARG A 105 -28.37 -5.26 7.87
C ARG A 105 -29.53 -4.28 7.83
N GLN A 106 -30.33 -4.22 8.89
CA GLN A 106 -31.47 -3.30 8.98
C GLN A 106 -30.99 -1.85 9.00
N ALA A 107 -30.03 -1.53 9.87
CA ALA A 107 -29.43 -0.19 9.93
C ALA A 107 -28.82 0.23 8.57
N TYR A 108 -28.11 -0.67 7.90
CA TYR A 108 -27.54 -0.42 6.57
C TYR A 108 -28.63 -0.14 5.52
N LYS A 109 -29.69 -0.95 5.48
CA LYS A 109 -30.82 -0.77 4.55
C LYS A 109 -31.55 0.54 4.80
N GLU A 110 -31.77 0.92 6.05
CA GLU A 110 -32.41 2.19 6.43
C GLU A 110 -31.58 3.39 6.01
N GLN A 111 -30.27 3.34 6.23
CA GLN A 111 -29.35 4.40 5.84
C GLN A 111 -29.29 4.59 4.32
N PHE A 112 -29.21 3.49 3.56
CA PHE A 112 -29.22 3.54 2.09
C PHE A 112 -30.58 3.97 1.52
N ALA A 113 -31.69 3.52 2.12
CA ALA A 113 -33.03 3.97 1.74
C ALA A 113 -33.23 5.47 2.02
N GLY A 114 -32.72 5.97 3.14
CA GLY A 114 -32.75 7.40 3.47
C GLY A 114 -31.97 8.23 2.46
N HIS A 115 -30.79 7.76 2.02
CA HIS A 115 -29.98 8.45 1.03
C HIS A 115 -30.63 8.44 -0.37
N ALA A 116 -31.24 7.32 -0.77
CA ALA A 116 -32.00 7.22 -2.02
C ALA A 116 -33.19 8.21 -2.03
N ARG A 117 -33.97 8.25 -0.94
CA ARG A 117 -35.09 9.21 -0.78
C ARG A 117 -34.65 10.67 -0.81
N ALA A 118 -33.50 10.99 -0.20
CA ALA A 118 -32.94 12.34 -0.23
C ALA A 118 -32.49 12.76 -1.64
N ARG A 119 -31.89 11.81 -2.39
CA ARG A 119 -31.51 12.04 -3.79
C ARG A 119 -32.73 12.28 -4.67
N ASP A 120 -33.78 11.48 -4.53
CA ASP A 120 -34.98 11.58 -5.35
C ASP A 120 -35.75 12.90 -5.04
N ARG A 121 -35.88 13.28 -3.75
CA ARG A 121 -36.45 14.59 -3.36
C ARG A 121 -35.66 15.77 -3.95
N SER A 122 -34.33 15.72 -3.90
CA SER A 122 -33.50 16.76 -4.50
C SER A 122 -33.64 16.81 -6.03
N ALA A 123 -33.96 15.70 -6.68
CA ALA A 123 -34.23 15.66 -8.12
C ALA A 123 -35.61 16.26 -8.46
N ASP A 124 -36.62 16.02 -7.62
CA ASP A 124 -37.96 16.60 -7.75
C ASP A 124 -37.93 18.13 -7.54
N ASP A 125 -37.21 18.62 -6.54
CA ASP A 125 -37.03 20.06 -6.27
C ASP A 125 -36.20 20.77 -7.37
N ALA A 126 -35.32 20.02 -8.05
CA ALA A 126 -34.55 20.52 -9.19
C ALA A 126 -35.34 20.49 -10.51
N SER A 127 -36.51 19.84 -10.54
CA SER A 127 -37.35 19.71 -11.73
C SER A 127 -37.95 21.07 -12.13
N PRO A 128 -37.93 21.44 -13.43
CA PRO A 128 -38.44 22.73 -13.89
C PRO A 128 -39.94 22.93 -13.63
N ALA A 129 -40.70 21.85 -13.39
CA ALA A 129 -42.12 21.92 -13.02
C ALA A 129 -42.35 22.51 -11.62
N ALA A 130 -41.43 22.30 -10.67
CA ALA A 130 -41.53 22.84 -9.31
C ALA A 130 -41.26 24.37 -9.26
N ARG A 131 -40.51 24.90 -10.22
CA ARG A 131 -40.17 26.34 -10.33
C ARG A 131 -41.26 27.20 -10.99
N GLN A 132 -42.26 26.58 -11.60
CA GLN A 132 -43.35 27.28 -12.30
C GLN A 132 -44.60 27.48 -11.43
N ALA A 133 -44.62 26.94 -10.21
CA ALA A 133 -45.78 26.95 -9.30
C ALA A 133 -45.71 28.02 -8.18
N SER A 134 -44.82 29.02 -8.30
CA SER A 134 -44.64 30.13 -7.35
C SER A 134 -45.00 31.48 -7.96
#